data_AF-A0A7C2Z2X9-F1
#
_entry.id   AF-A0A7C2Z2X9-F1
#
_cell.length_a   1.000
_cell.length_b   1.000
_cell.length_c   1.000
_cell.angle_alpha   90.00
_cell.angle_beta   90.00
_cell.angle_gamma   90.00
#
_symmetry.space_group_name_H-M   'P 1'
#
loop_
_entity.id
_entity.type
_entity.pdbx_description
1 polymer ?
#
loop_
_entity_poly.entity_id
_entity_poly.type
_entity_poly.pdbx_seq_one_letter_code
_entity_poly.pdbx_strand_id
1 'polypeptide(L)' 'MTRYIVALIFVSLSYAQNAFQSLEGVVGYIVVEKRGKVENYLVIEDKGGSVKTVKVDKKPSDYLKRVEEGGKK' A
#
# COMPACT_ATOMS: atom_id res chain seq x y z
N MET A 1 12.19 -32.55 -13.37
CA MET A 1 11.09 -31.59 -13.56
C MET A 1 10.58 -30.98 -12.26
N THR A 2 10.39 -31.75 -11.20
CA THR A 2 9.74 -31.31 -9.95
C THR A 2 10.41 -30.11 -9.25
N ARG A 3 11.75 -30.01 -9.32
CA ARG A 3 12.52 -28.89 -8.72
C ARG A 3 12.19 -27.52 -9.34
N TYR A 4 11.92 -27.48 -10.64
CA TYR A 4 11.60 -26.23 -11.35
C TYR A 4 10.18 -25.75 -11.06
N ILE A 5 9.25 -26.70 -10.86
CA ILE A 5 7.86 -26.39 -10.50
C ILE A 5 7.79 -25.74 -9.11
N VAL A 6 8.54 -26.27 -8.14
CA VAL A 6 8.61 -25.70 -6.79
C VAL A 6 9.18 -24.27 -6.83
N ALA A 7 10.25 -24.04 -7.59
CA ALA A 7 10.82 -22.70 -7.75
C ALA A 7 9.81 -21.70 -8.36
N LEU A 8 9.03 -22.13 -9.36
CA LEU A 8 8.02 -21.28 -10.01
C LEU A 8 6.88 -20.87 -9.05
N ILE A 9 6.47 -21.78 -8.17
CA ILE A 9 5.44 -21.52 -7.14
C ILE A 9 5.96 -20.51 -6.09
N PHE A 10 7.23 -20.61 -5.67
CA PHE A 10 7.81 -19.64 -4.72
C PHE A 10 7.97 -18.24 -5.33
N VAL A 11 8.31 -18.16 -6.62
CA VAL A 11 8.40 -16.87 -7.33
C VAL A 11 7.03 -16.23 -7.46
N SER A 12 5.98 -16.99 -7.83
CA SER A 12 4.62 -16.44 -7.97
C SER A 12 4.03 -15.99 -6.63
N LEU A 13 4.29 -16.72 -5.55
CA LEU A 13 3.90 -16.30 -4.19
C LEU A 13 4.59 -15.00 -3.76
N SER A 14 5.84 -14.78 -4.17
CA SER A 14 6.58 -13.54 -3.85
C SER A 14 6.08 -12.33 -4.64
N TYR A 15 5.63 -12.54 -5.89
CA TYR A 15 5.02 -11.49 -6.70
C TYR A 15 3.63 -11.08 -6.20
N ALA A 16 2.85 -12.01 -5.64
CA ALA A 16 1.53 -11.72 -5.07
C ALA A 16 1.60 -10.86 -3.79
N GLN A 17 2.72 -10.85 -3.06
CA GLN A 17 2.88 -10.07 -1.83
C GLN A 17 3.15 -8.57 -2.08
N ASN A 18 3.40 -8.14 -3.32
CA ASN A 18 3.85 -6.78 -3.63
C ASN A 18 2.91 -5.98 -4.54
N ALA A 19 1.59 -6.25 -4.50
CA ALA A 19 0.61 -5.50 -5.29
C ALA A 19 0.45 -4.02 -4.87
N PHE A 20 1.11 -3.54 -3.80
CA PHE A 20 0.86 -2.22 -3.20
C PHE A 20 2.12 -1.50 -2.69
N GLN A 21 3.26 -1.63 -3.37
CA GLN A 21 4.46 -0.85 -3.03
C GLN A 21 4.46 0.58 -3.60
N SER A 22 3.64 0.90 -4.61
CA SER A 22 3.53 2.26 -5.13
C SER A 22 2.40 3.02 -4.43
N LEU A 23 2.67 4.28 -4.09
CA LEU A 23 1.66 5.24 -3.59
C LEU A 23 0.74 5.75 -4.72
N GLU A 24 0.82 5.13 -5.90
CA GLU A 24 0.07 5.52 -7.09
C GLU A 24 -1.42 5.25 -6.83
N GLY A 25 -2.24 6.31 -6.95
CA GLY A 25 -3.68 6.25 -6.65
C GLY A 25 -4.03 6.45 -5.18
N VAL A 26 -3.09 6.70 -4.27
CA VAL A 26 -3.44 7.12 -2.90
C VAL A 26 -4.03 8.52 -2.94
N VAL A 27 -5.28 8.66 -2.49
CA VAL A 27 -6.02 9.92 -2.46
C VAL A 27 -6.33 10.40 -1.05
N GLY A 28 -6.08 9.57 -0.03
CA GLY A 28 -6.35 9.94 1.35
C GLY A 28 -5.79 8.99 2.39
N TYR A 29 -5.92 9.41 3.64
CA TYR A 29 -5.50 8.67 4.82
C TYR A 29 -6.58 8.80 5.89
N ILE A 30 -6.92 7.69 6.53
CA ILE A 30 -7.92 7.63 7.60
C ILE A 30 -7.27 7.09 8.87
N VAL A 31 -7.46 7.80 9.97
CA VAL A 31 -7.13 7.33 11.33
C VAL A 31 -8.45 7.02 12.03
N VAL A 32 -8.58 5.80 12.55
CA VAL A 32 -9.72 5.40 13.38
C VAL A 32 -9.22 4.98 14.75
N GLU A 33 -9.82 5.53 15.80
CA GLU A 33 -9.64 5.00 17.15
C GLU A 33 -10.80 4.08 17.50
N LYS A 34 -10.49 2.84 17.90
CA LYS A 34 -11.47 1.86 18.33
C LYS A 34 -11.03 1.20 19.62
N ARG A 35 -11.75 1.50 20.71
CA ARG A 35 -11.50 0.94 22.05
C ARG A 35 -10.04 1.16 22.51
N GLY A 36 -9.52 2.37 22.31
CA GLY A 36 -8.14 2.73 22.69
C GLY A 36 -7.06 2.16 21.77
N LYS A 37 -7.42 1.49 20.66
CA LYS A 37 -6.47 1.09 19.61
C LYS A 37 -6.62 2.00 18.41
N VAL A 38 -5.50 2.53 17.92
CA VAL A 38 -5.45 3.32 16.69
C VAL A 38 -5.23 2.38 15.51
N GLU A 39 -6.09 2.51 14.50
CA GLU A 39 -5.99 1.81 13.23
C GLU A 39 -5.83 2.85 12.11
N ASN A 40 -4.89 2.60 11.22
CA ASN A 40 -4.56 3.50 10.14
C ASN A 40 -4.90 2.87 8.79
N TYR A 41 -5.44 3.66 7.87
CA TYR A 41 -5.85 3.21 6.55
C TYR A 41 -5.41 4.18 5.48
N LEU A 42 -5.03 3.66 4.31
CA LEU A 42 -4.92 4.43 3.08
C LEU A 42 -6.21 4.32 2.28
N VAL A 43 -6.61 5.43 1.68
CA VAL A 43 -7.68 5.49 0.69
C VAL A 43 -7.04 5.52 -0.69
N ILE A 44 -7.38 4.56 -1.53
CA ILE A 44 -6.79 4.37 -2.86
C ILE A 44 -7.90 4.42 -3.89
N GLU A 45 -7.74 5.28 -4.89
CA GLU A 45 -8.52 5.29 -6.12
C GLU A 45 -7.79 4.47 -7.18
N ASP A 46 -8.46 3.46 -7.72
CA ASP A 46 -7.95 2.68 -8.84
C ASP A 46 -8.17 3.42 -10.17
N LYS A 47 -7.42 3.07 -11.21
CA LYS A 47 -7.54 3.67 -12.55
C LYS A 47 -8.92 3.51 -13.18
N GLY A 48 -9.73 2.58 -12.65
CA GLY A 48 -11.15 2.39 -13.00
C GLY A 48 -12.14 3.23 -12.19
N GLY A 49 -11.68 4.18 -11.37
CA GLY A 49 -12.52 5.07 -10.55
C GLY A 49 -13.09 4.41 -9.29
N SER A 50 -12.67 3.18 -8.97
CA SER A 50 -13.10 2.49 -7.74
C SER A 50 -12.26 2.94 -6.54
N VAL A 51 -12.90 3.19 -5.41
CA VAL A 51 -12.23 3.60 -4.16
C VAL A 51 -12.18 2.44 -3.19
N LYS A 52 -11.00 2.16 -2.63
CA LYS A 52 -10.78 1.11 -1.62
C LYS A 52 -9.95 1.62 -0.44
N THR A 53 -10.18 1.03 0.72
CA THR A 53 -9.43 1.32 1.95
C THR A 53 -8.53 0.15 2.32
N VAL A 54 -7.25 0.43 2.60
CA VAL A 54 -6.25 -0.58 2.97
C VAL A 54 -5.69 -0.26 4.33
N LYS A 55 -5.74 -1.21 5.27
CA LYS A 55 -5.14 -1.05 6.61
C LYS A 55 -3.61 -1.03 6.49
N VAL A 56 -2.98 -0.11 7.18
CA VAL A 56 -1.52 0.08 7.17
C VAL A 56 -0.99 0.27 8.58
N ASP A 57 0.27 -0.11 8.80
CA ASP A 57 0.95 0.10 10.09
C ASP A 57 1.76 1.41 10.11
N LYS A 58 1.95 2.05 8.95
CA LYS A 58 2.69 3.31 8.80
C LYS A 58 1.85 4.53 9.18
N LYS A 59 2.51 5.54 9.75
CA LYS A 59 1.89 6.79 10.17
C LYS A 59 1.73 7.74 8.97
N PRO A 60 0.81 8.73 9.02
CA PRO A 60 0.61 9.64 7.89
C PRO A 60 1.89 10.42 7.55
N SER A 61 2.71 10.74 8.56
CA SER A 61 4.00 11.41 8.42
C SER A 61 5.00 10.68 7.51
N ASP A 62 4.89 9.35 7.42
CA ASP A 62 5.79 8.53 6.60
C ASP A 62 5.46 8.65 5.10
N TYR A 63 4.23 9.07 4.78
CA TYR A 63 3.77 9.30 3.41
C TYR A 63 3.96 10.76 2.97
N LEU A 64 3.78 11.72 3.88
CA LEU A 64 3.89 13.15 3.58
C LEU A 64 5.32 13.61 3.26
N LYS A 65 6.35 12.96 3.81
CA LYS A 65 7.77 13.34 3.57
C LYS A 65 8.23 13.19 2.11
N ARG A 66 7.50 12.45 1.25
CA ARG A 66 7.87 12.29 -0.17
C ARG A 66 7.41 13.44 -1.06
N VAL A 67 6.60 14.37 -0.57
CA VAL A 67 6.07 15.49 -1.39
C VAL A 67 7.03 16.70 -1.42
N GLU A 68 7.94 16.81 -0.46
CA GLU A 68 8.83 17.99 -0.36
C GLU A 68 9.98 18.00 -1.39
N GLU A 69 10.23 16.92 -2.13
CA GLU A 69 11.32 16.86 -3.13
C GLU A 69 10.89 17.23 -4.56
N GLY A 70 9.60 17.49 -4.81
CA GLY A 70 9.07 17.81 -6.15
C GLY A 70 8.63 19.26 -6.37
N GLY A 71 8.61 20.09 -5.31
CA GLY A 71 8.14 21.47 -5.37
C GLY A 71 9.27 22.49 -5.55
N LYS A 72 10.02 22.43 -6.66
CA LYS A 72 10.84 23.58 -7.07
C LYS A 72 10.06 24.43 -8.08
N LYS A 73 9.90 25.69 -7.67
CA LYS A 73 9.39 26.89 -8.37
C LYS A 73 9.40 26.84 -9.89
#